data_AF-A0A1S4L0Y2-F1
#
_entry.id   AF-A0A1S4L0Y2-F1
#
_cell.length_a   1.000
_cell.length_b   1.000
_cell.length_c   1.000
_cell.angle_alpha   90.00
_cell.angle_beta   90.00
_cell.angle_gamma   90.00
#
_symmetry.space_group_name_H-M   'P 1'
#
loop_
_entity.id
_entity.type
_entity.pdbx_description
1 polymer ?
#
loop_
_entity_poly.entity_id
_entity_poly.type
_entity_poly.pdbx_seq_one_letter_code
_entity_poly.pdbx_strand_id
1 'polypeptide(L)'
;YYIRKWHGSRRWIVFLEGGWHCYDEKSCAGRWMRTRQLMSSAQWHDTRHVGGILSPDPEENQYWWNANHVLIPYCSSDAWSGSTNGKTEAGYAFMGSLIVQEVILELLDRGLYEAKMLLLAGSSAGGAGVLLNVDRVADLLGSLGSRVKVRGVVDSGWFLDNEPFEPRECLEPHSCAPLEVIKRGMKSVLTDCVCSRLTHKSTMQTSEGKLRFGKTLKIKTPTFVFQWLFDEAQMTVDNVAAPSSKAQWDYIHSMGSKLRSTLSNV
;
A
#
# COMPACT_ATOMS: atom_id res chain seq x y z
N TYR A 1 16.49 0.10 1.81
CA TYR A 1 15.77 1.38 2.07
C TYR A 1 16.75 2.53 1.91
N TYR A 2 16.25 3.74 1.67
CA TYR A 2 17.05 4.97 1.73
C TYR A 2 16.74 5.70 3.03
N ILE A 3 17.74 6.37 3.60
CA ILE A 3 17.59 7.07 4.87
C ILE A 3 18.29 8.44 4.85
N ARG A 4 17.61 9.45 5.38
CA ARG A 4 18.18 10.74 5.75
C ARG A 4 17.93 10.97 7.24
N LYS A 5 19.01 11.07 8.00
CA LYS A 5 18.95 11.30 9.44
C LYS A 5 18.91 12.79 9.75
N TRP A 6 18.10 13.17 10.73
CA TRP A 6 18.18 14.49 11.35
C TRP A 6 18.57 14.32 12.81
N HIS A 7 19.84 14.60 13.12
CA HIS A 7 20.37 14.43 14.47
C HIS A 7 19.58 15.28 15.48
N GLY A 8 19.21 14.68 16.62
CA GLY A 8 18.35 15.31 17.63
C GLY A 8 16.84 15.19 17.37
N SER A 9 16.41 14.85 16.15
CA SER A 9 15.00 14.59 15.87
C SER A 9 14.57 13.22 16.38
N ARG A 10 13.49 13.20 17.17
CA ARG A 10 12.83 11.97 17.64
C ARG A 10 11.57 11.63 16.84
N ARG A 11 11.41 12.24 15.66
CA ARG A 11 10.33 11.99 14.71
C ARG A 11 10.88 11.21 13.52
N TRP A 12 10.11 10.22 13.07
CA TRP A 12 10.45 9.39 11.93
C TRP A 12 9.29 9.33 10.95
N ILE A 13 9.61 9.39 9.66
CA ILE A 13 8.70 9.04 8.57
C ILE A 13 9.31 7.85 7.85
N VAL A 14 8.56 6.76 7.79
CA VAL A 14 8.85 5.61 6.92
C VAL A 14 7.81 5.61 5.82
N PHE A 15 8.25 5.79 4.58
CA PHE A 15 7.38 5.90 3.43
C PHE A 15 7.46 4.65 2.56
N LEU A 16 6.30 4.07 2.26
CA LEU A 16 6.13 2.93 1.37
C LEU A 16 5.84 3.45 -0.05
N GLU A 17 6.75 3.16 -0.98
CA GLU A 17 6.55 3.50 -2.39
C GLU A 17 5.37 2.69 -2.99
N GLY A 18 4.71 3.28 -3.99
CA GLY A 18 3.62 2.65 -4.74
C GLY A 18 4.08 2.08 -6.07
N GLY A 19 3.11 1.75 -6.93
CA GLY A 19 3.38 1.33 -8.32
C GLY A 19 2.73 0.01 -8.71
N TRP A 20 1.41 -0.11 -8.55
CA TRP A 20 0.63 -1.29 -8.96
C TRP A 20 1.12 -2.61 -8.33
N HIS A 21 0.88 -3.74 -8.99
CA HIS A 21 1.22 -5.09 -8.53
C HIS A 21 1.27 -6.05 -9.73
N CYS A 22 1.65 -7.29 -9.50
CA CYS A 22 1.41 -8.41 -10.40
C CYS A 22 0.91 -9.62 -9.58
N TYR A 23 0.19 -10.55 -10.20
CA TYR A 23 -0.54 -11.59 -9.46
C TYR A 23 -0.37 -13.01 -10.02
N ASP A 24 0.19 -13.15 -11.22
CA ASP A 24 0.50 -14.43 -11.86
C ASP A 24 1.80 -14.34 -12.64
N GLU A 25 2.30 -15.49 -13.13
CA GLU A 25 3.55 -15.55 -13.88
C GLU A 25 3.54 -14.64 -15.11
N LYS A 26 2.44 -14.62 -15.87
CA LYS A 26 2.32 -13.82 -17.09
C LYS A 26 2.39 -12.31 -16.80
N SER A 27 1.62 -11.83 -15.81
CA SER A 27 1.62 -10.43 -15.41
C SER A 27 2.95 -10.01 -14.79
N CYS A 28 3.58 -10.88 -13.99
CA CYS A 28 4.88 -10.60 -13.39
C CYS A 28 6.01 -10.60 -14.43
N ALA A 29 5.98 -11.50 -15.42
CA ALA A 29 6.91 -11.46 -16.54
C ALA A 29 6.74 -10.17 -17.37
N GLY A 30 5.51 -9.77 -17.66
CA GLY A 30 5.23 -8.50 -18.33
C GLY A 30 5.74 -7.29 -17.55
N ARG A 31 5.51 -7.28 -16.22
CA ARG A 31 6.02 -6.25 -15.31
C ARG A 31 7.55 -6.23 -15.25
N TRP A 32 8.20 -7.40 -15.22
CA TRP A 32 9.66 -7.52 -15.22
C TRP A 32 10.29 -6.86 -16.46
N MET A 33 9.65 -7.01 -17.62
CA MET A 33 10.13 -6.43 -18.86
C MET A 33 9.90 -4.91 -18.96
N ARG A 34 8.80 -4.40 -18.38
CA ARG A 34 8.40 -2.98 -18.51
C ARG A 34 8.87 -2.09 -17.36
N THR A 35 8.89 -2.61 -16.13
CA THR A 35 9.11 -1.84 -14.88
C THR A 35 9.98 -2.62 -13.88
N ARG A 36 11.13 -3.11 -14.35
CA ARG A 36 12.08 -3.93 -13.57
C ARG A 36 12.52 -3.29 -12.24
N GLN A 37 12.59 -1.96 -12.18
CA GLN A 37 12.95 -1.21 -10.96
C GLN A 37 11.97 -1.43 -9.79
N LEU A 38 10.74 -1.87 -10.08
CA LEU A 38 9.72 -2.23 -9.08
C LEU A 38 9.68 -3.74 -8.78
N MET A 39 10.69 -4.49 -9.24
CA MET A 39 10.84 -5.93 -9.03
C MET A 39 12.27 -6.34 -8.66
N SER A 40 13.22 -5.40 -8.66
CA SER A 40 14.62 -5.67 -8.36
C SER A 40 15.32 -4.41 -7.86
N SER A 41 16.23 -4.60 -6.91
CA SER A 41 17.14 -3.56 -6.42
C SER A 41 18.42 -3.41 -7.25
N ALA A 42 18.65 -4.25 -8.26
CA ALA A 42 19.93 -4.32 -8.99
C ALA A 42 20.34 -3.03 -9.71
N GLN A 43 19.38 -2.12 -9.96
CA GLN A 43 19.61 -0.84 -10.66
C GLN A 43 19.23 0.36 -9.78
N TRP A 44 19.13 0.17 -8.47
CA TRP A 44 18.89 1.29 -7.56
C TRP A 44 20.15 2.13 -7.44
N HIS A 45 19.98 3.45 -7.55
CA HIS A 45 21.05 4.40 -7.28
C HIS A 45 21.37 4.45 -5.79
N ASP A 46 22.56 4.92 -5.42
CA ASP A 46 22.95 5.04 -4.01
C ASP A 46 22.15 6.11 -3.26
N THR A 47 21.63 7.10 -3.99
CA THR A 47 20.83 8.20 -3.46
C THR A 47 19.51 8.37 -4.21
N ARG A 48 18.50 8.90 -3.52
CA ARG A 48 17.21 9.26 -4.12
C ARG A 48 16.72 10.60 -3.59
N HIS A 49 16.14 11.37 -4.50
CA HIS A 49 15.40 12.60 -4.21
C HIS A 49 13.90 12.32 -4.46
N VAL A 50 13.08 12.46 -3.42
CA VAL A 50 11.63 12.14 -3.49
C VAL A 50 10.76 13.39 -3.39
N GLY A 51 11.16 14.39 -2.60
CA GLY A 51 10.35 15.59 -2.35
C GLY A 51 9.17 15.32 -1.39
N GLY A 52 8.20 16.23 -1.39
CA GLY A 52 6.97 16.20 -0.61
C GLY A 52 7.23 16.00 0.88
N ILE A 53 6.52 15.04 1.49
CA ILE A 53 6.62 14.74 2.93
C ILE A 53 8.01 14.22 3.36
N LEU A 54 8.85 13.79 2.41
CA LEU A 54 10.24 13.39 2.63
C LEU A 54 11.24 14.48 2.21
N SER A 55 10.77 15.66 1.81
CA SER A 55 11.65 16.78 1.51
C SER A 55 12.29 17.31 2.80
N PRO A 56 13.60 17.59 2.80
CA PRO A 56 14.27 18.31 3.88
C PRO A 56 14.05 19.83 3.79
N ASP A 57 13.43 20.32 2.72
CA ASP A 57 13.18 21.74 2.50
C ASP A 57 11.95 22.18 3.31
N PRO A 58 12.07 23.15 4.24
CA PRO A 58 10.93 23.66 5.01
C PRO A 58 9.89 24.39 4.16
N GLU A 59 10.23 24.92 2.98
CA GLU A 59 9.24 25.55 2.09
C GLU A 59 8.30 24.50 1.46
N GLU A 60 8.84 23.33 1.13
CA GLU A 60 8.09 22.20 0.59
C GLU A 60 7.44 21.34 1.70
N ASN A 61 8.10 21.16 2.83
CA ASN A 61 7.71 20.29 3.94
C ASN A 61 7.67 21.02 5.28
N GLN A 62 6.72 21.94 5.44
CA GLN A 62 6.64 22.86 6.58
C GLN A 62 6.61 22.16 7.96
N TYR A 63 6.04 20.96 8.05
CA TYR A 63 5.79 20.28 9.33
C TYR A 63 6.84 19.22 9.68
N TRP A 64 7.39 18.52 8.68
CA TRP A 64 8.21 17.32 8.87
C TRP A 64 9.58 17.36 8.20
N TRP A 65 10.02 18.52 7.68
CA TRP A 65 11.32 18.67 7.02
C TRP A 65 12.52 18.20 7.89
N ASN A 66 12.42 18.35 9.21
CA ASN A 66 13.45 17.95 10.19
C ASN A 66 13.14 16.62 10.90
N ALA A 67 12.33 15.74 10.30
CA ALA A 67 12.20 14.35 10.74
C ALA A 67 13.37 13.49 10.21
N ASN A 68 13.55 12.30 10.77
CA ASN A 68 14.32 11.26 10.09
C ASN A 68 13.44 10.69 8.98
N HIS A 69 13.91 10.75 7.74
CA HIS A 69 13.17 10.31 6.56
C HIS A 69 13.70 8.95 6.09
N VAL A 70 12.79 8.02 5.85
CA VAL A 70 13.09 6.70 5.29
C VAL A 70 12.16 6.45 4.11
N LEU A 71 12.74 6.09 2.96
CA LEU A 71 12.01 5.56 1.82
C LEU A 71 12.26 4.06 1.74
N ILE A 72 11.20 3.27 1.71
CA ILE A 72 11.26 1.85 1.36
C ILE A 72 10.76 1.72 -0.08
N PRO A 73 11.65 1.46 -1.05
CA PRO A 73 11.24 1.31 -2.44
C PRO A 73 10.45 0.01 -2.62
N TYR A 74 9.52 0.03 -3.56
CA TYR A 74 8.59 -1.07 -3.76
C TYR A 74 9.13 -2.05 -4.80
N CYS A 75 9.70 -3.16 -4.35
CA CYS A 75 10.24 -4.23 -5.21
C CYS A 75 9.49 -5.56 -5.12
N SER A 76 8.47 -5.66 -4.26
CA SER A 76 7.78 -6.93 -4.00
C SER A 76 6.58 -7.17 -4.90
N SER A 77 6.01 -6.14 -5.51
CA SER A 77 4.85 -6.25 -6.43
C SER A 77 3.58 -6.87 -5.83
N ASP A 78 3.47 -6.94 -4.51
CA ASP A 78 2.40 -7.58 -3.74
C ASP A 78 1.57 -6.60 -2.88
N ALA A 79 1.60 -5.31 -3.19
CA ALA A 79 0.99 -4.24 -2.41
C ALA A 79 1.36 -4.28 -0.92
N TRP A 80 2.60 -4.70 -0.61
CA TRP A 80 3.15 -4.83 0.74
C TRP A 80 2.48 -5.91 1.60
N SER A 81 1.84 -6.89 0.98
CA SER A 81 1.06 -7.93 1.68
C SER A 81 1.80 -9.24 1.89
N GLY A 82 2.82 -9.54 1.08
CA GLY A 82 3.50 -10.83 1.08
C GLY A 82 4.27 -11.10 2.36
N SER A 83 4.05 -12.29 2.93
CA SER A 83 4.55 -12.68 4.25
C SER A 83 5.29 -14.02 4.27
N THR A 84 5.77 -14.48 3.11
CA THR A 84 6.47 -15.77 2.99
C THR A 84 7.87 -15.56 2.42
N ASN A 85 8.82 -16.38 2.85
CA ASN A 85 10.20 -16.39 2.33
C ASN A 85 10.34 -17.25 1.06
N GLY A 86 9.22 -17.73 0.51
CA GLY A 86 9.20 -18.61 -0.65
C GLY A 86 9.32 -17.86 -1.97
N LYS A 87 9.68 -18.60 -3.02
CA LYS A 87 9.57 -18.15 -4.40
C LYS A 87 8.47 -18.91 -5.10
N THR A 88 7.82 -18.27 -6.08
CA THR A 88 6.98 -19.00 -7.03
C THR A 88 7.82 -19.95 -7.88
N GLU A 89 7.16 -20.85 -8.62
CA GLU A 89 7.84 -21.70 -9.61
C GLU A 89 8.63 -20.87 -10.64
N ALA A 90 8.09 -19.71 -11.01
CA ALA A 90 8.73 -18.72 -11.87
C ALA A 90 9.87 -17.91 -11.20
N GLY A 91 10.15 -18.14 -9.92
CA GLY A 91 11.27 -17.54 -9.20
C GLY A 91 11.03 -16.17 -8.57
N TYR A 92 9.80 -15.65 -8.57
CA TYR A 92 9.45 -14.37 -7.93
C TYR A 92 9.21 -14.54 -6.43
N ALA A 93 9.68 -13.57 -5.62
CA ALA A 93 9.46 -13.53 -4.19
C ALA A 93 8.54 -12.36 -3.82
N PHE A 94 7.46 -12.65 -3.09
CA PHE A 94 6.48 -11.66 -2.64
C PHE A 94 6.61 -11.50 -1.12
N MET A 95 7.45 -10.53 -0.72
CA MET A 95 7.94 -10.38 0.65
C MET A 95 7.61 -9.01 1.25
N GLY A 96 6.64 -8.27 0.70
CA GLY A 96 6.41 -6.87 1.03
C GLY A 96 6.20 -6.60 2.53
N SER A 97 5.40 -7.41 3.22
CA SER A 97 5.18 -7.24 4.66
C SER A 97 6.43 -7.58 5.49
N LEU A 98 7.21 -8.58 5.05
CA LEU A 98 8.49 -8.93 5.67
C LEU A 98 9.54 -7.84 5.45
N ILE A 99 9.59 -7.23 4.27
CA ILE A 99 10.47 -6.10 3.98
C ILE A 99 10.17 -4.94 4.94
N VAL A 100 8.90 -4.59 5.16
CA VAL A 100 8.54 -3.53 6.13
C VAL A 100 9.04 -3.91 7.53
N GLN A 101 8.79 -5.14 7.97
CA GLN A 101 9.23 -5.63 9.27
C GLN A 101 10.76 -5.53 9.44
N GLU A 102 11.54 -6.06 8.50
CA GLU A 102 13.00 -6.07 8.60
C GLU A 102 13.60 -4.66 8.54
N VAL A 103 13.04 -3.77 7.72
CA VAL A 103 13.47 -2.36 7.74
C VAL A 103 13.20 -1.73 9.10
N ILE A 104 12.03 -1.95 9.71
CA ILE A 104 11.74 -1.41 11.04
C ILE A 104 12.73 -1.95 12.08
N LEU A 105 13.06 -3.24 12.04
CA LEU A 105 14.05 -3.85 12.92
C LEU A 105 15.43 -3.20 12.78
N GLU A 106 15.93 -3.05 11.54
CA GLU A 106 17.23 -2.37 11.32
C GLU A 106 17.23 -0.91 11.77
N LEU A 107 16.09 -0.21 11.65
CA LEU A 107 15.99 1.18 12.07
C LEU A 107 16.05 1.35 13.58
N LEU A 108 15.71 0.32 14.37
CA LEU A 108 15.81 0.35 15.84
C LEU A 108 17.22 0.72 16.29
N ASP A 109 18.22 0.00 15.76
CA ASP A 109 19.65 0.22 16.04
C ASP A 109 20.16 1.56 15.48
N ARG A 110 19.44 2.13 14.52
CA ARG A 110 19.71 3.47 13.96
C ARG A 110 19.01 4.59 14.71
N GLY A 111 18.45 4.31 15.89
CA GLY A 111 17.84 5.26 16.81
C GLY A 111 16.32 5.38 16.71
N LEU A 112 15.64 4.50 15.97
CA LEU A 112 14.17 4.43 15.99
C LEU A 112 13.68 3.94 17.36
N TYR A 113 14.43 3.08 18.06
CA TYR A 113 14.04 2.53 19.36
C TYR A 113 13.66 3.62 20.38
N GLU A 114 14.44 4.71 20.40
CA GLU A 114 14.28 5.87 21.28
C GLU A 114 13.42 7.00 20.67
N ALA A 115 12.77 6.78 19.53
CA ALA A 115 11.93 7.79 18.92
C ALA A 115 10.70 8.12 19.78
N LYS A 116 10.11 9.29 19.55
CA LYS A 116 8.82 9.68 20.14
C LYS A 116 7.66 9.25 19.24
N MET A 117 7.87 9.29 17.94
CA MET A 117 6.82 9.05 16.95
C MET A 117 7.40 8.45 15.67
N LEU A 118 6.68 7.48 15.13
CA LEU A 118 6.88 6.91 13.82
C LEU A 118 5.60 7.11 13.00
N LEU A 119 5.74 7.80 11.87
CA LEU A 119 4.71 7.91 10.85
C LEU A 119 5.00 6.88 9.75
N LEU A 120 4.17 5.85 9.65
CA LEU A 120 4.16 4.95 8.50
C LEU A 120 3.27 5.57 7.43
N ALA A 121 3.87 6.09 6.37
CA ALA A 121 3.20 6.74 5.26
C ALA A 121 3.35 5.91 3.99
N GLY A 122 2.50 6.13 3.00
CA GLY A 122 2.67 5.54 1.68
C GLY A 122 1.62 6.01 0.70
N SER A 123 1.95 5.94 -0.59
CA SER A 123 1.08 6.38 -1.69
C SER A 123 0.70 5.24 -2.62
N SER A 124 -0.51 5.24 -3.18
CA SER A 124 -1.01 4.19 -4.09
C SER A 124 -0.95 2.80 -3.43
N ALA A 125 -0.30 1.81 -4.06
CA ALA A 125 -0.05 0.50 -3.45
C ALA A 125 0.68 0.59 -2.10
N GLY A 126 1.52 1.61 -1.89
CA GLY A 126 2.14 1.90 -0.60
C GLY A 126 1.15 2.36 0.46
N GLY A 127 0.14 3.14 0.09
CA GLY A 127 -0.95 3.54 0.98
C GLY A 127 -1.80 2.34 1.42
N ALA A 128 -2.13 1.45 0.47
CA ALA A 128 -2.74 0.16 0.81
C ALA A 128 -1.83 -0.66 1.74
N GLY A 129 -0.51 -0.63 1.49
CA GLY A 129 0.50 -1.23 2.35
C GLY A 129 0.51 -0.69 3.79
N VAL A 130 0.24 0.60 3.99
CA VAL A 130 0.08 1.19 5.33
C VAL A 130 -1.12 0.56 6.05
N LEU A 131 -2.28 0.46 5.39
CA LEU A 131 -3.48 -0.18 5.98
C LEU A 131 -3.18 -1.62 6.45
N LEU A 132 -2.35 -2.35 5.70
CA LEU A 132 -2.00 -3.75 5.99
C LEU A 132 -0.93 -3.91 7.08
N ASN A 133 -0.02 -2.95 7.21
CA ASN A 133 1.18 -3.10 8.04
C ASN A 133 1.23 -2.19 9.28
N VAL A 134 0.43 -1.12 9.37
CA VAL A 134 0.56 -0.12 10.45
C VAL A 134 0.39 -0.72 11.85
N ASP A 135 -0.61 -1.59 12.04
CA ASP A 135 -0.80 -2.28 13.33
C ASP A 135 0.31 -3.30 13.59
N ARG A 136 0.83 -3.98 12.56
CA ARG A 136 1.93 -4.94 12.71
C ARG A 136 3.20 -4.24 13.18
N VAL A 137 3.48 -3.05 12.64
CA VAL A 137 4.59 -2.21 13.08
C VAL A 137 4.40 -1.74 14.52
N ALA A 138 3.18 -1.32 14.88
CA ALA A 138 2.86 -0.94 16.26
C ALA A 138 3.03 -2.11 17.24
N ASP A 139 2.51 -3.30 16.89
CA ASP A 139 2.61 -4.51 17.71
C ASP A 139 4.07 -4.98 17.84
N LEU A 140 4.86 -4.92 16.76
CA LEU A 140 6.29 -5.24 16.77
C LEU A 140 7.08 -4.32 17.69
N LEU A 141 6.88 -3.01 17.58
CA LEU A 141 7.58 -2.05 18.45
C LEU A 141 7.18 -2.22 19.92
N GLY A 142 5.90 -2.49 20.18
CA GLY A 142 5.40 -2.76 21.52
C GLY A 142 5.97 -4.04 22.12
N SER A 143 6.06 -5.13 21.34
CA SER A 143 6.60 -6.42 21.82
C SER A 143 8.10 -6.34 22.13
N LEU A 144 8.83 -5.46 21.45
CA LEU A 144 10.24 -5.17 21.70
C LEU A 144 10.46 -4.13 22.82
N GLY A 145 9.41 -3.68 23.50
CA GLY A 145 9.50 -2.75 24.63
C GLY A 145 9.70 -1.28 24.24
N SER A 146 9.62 -0.94 22.95
CA SER A 146 9.72 0.44 22.48
C SER A 146 8.47 1.25 22.84
N ARG A 147 8.66 2.53 23.23
CA ARG A 147 7.56 3.46 23.57
C ARG A 147 7.15 4.37 22.41
N VAL A 148 7.61 4.07 21.20
CA VAL A 148 7.35 4.88 20.01
C VAL A 148 5.85 4.88 19.70
N LYS A 149 5.28 6.07 19.50
CA LYS A 149 3.89 6.20 19.04
C LYS A 149 3.84 6.01 17.52
N VAL A 150 3.23 4.92 17.08
CA VAL A 150 3.01 4.66 15.65
C VAL A 150 1.73 5.35 15.17
N ARG A 151 1.77 5.92 13.98
CA ARG A 151 0.62 6.49 13.25
C ARG A 151 0.71 6.14 11.77
N GLY A 152 -0.43 6.04 11.10
CA GLY A 152 -0.52 5.79 9.66
C GLY A 152 -0.88 7.03 8.85
N VAL A 153 -0.35 7.14 7.63
CA VAL A 153 -0.85 8.04 6.58
C VAL A 153 -1.03 7.24 5.30
N VAL A 154 -2.28 7.17 4.83
CA VAL A 154 -2.66 6.44 3.63
C VAL A 154 -2.98 7.48 2.57
N ASP A 155 -2.11 7.62 1.58
CA ASP A 155 -2.35 8.46 0.41
C ASP A 155 -2.75 7.58 -0.78
N SER A 156 -3.92 7.86 -1.38
CA SER A 156 -4.37 7.22 -2.62
C SER A 156 -4.37 5.68 -2.54
N GLY A 157 -4.59 5.13 -1.34
CA GLY A 157 -4.54 3.69 -1.04
C GLY A 157 -5.90 3.10 -0.63
N TRP A 158 -6.97 3.87 -0.73
CA TRP A 158 -8.33 3.51 -0.34
C TRP A 158 -9.18 3.26 -1.58
N PHE A 159 -9.20 1.99 -2.01
CA PHE A 159 -9.91 1.56 -3.23
C PHE A 159 -11.30 1.00 -2.91
N LEU A 160 -12.23 1.20 -3.85
CA LEU A 160 -13.55 0.58 -3.84
C LEU A 160 -13.51 -0.78 -4.53
N ASP A 161 -14.28 -1.71 -3.99
CA ASP A 161 -14.66 -2.95 -4.66
C ASP A 161 -16.04 -2.76 -5.30
N ASN A 162 -16.05 -2.15 -6.48
CA ASN A 162 -17.22 -1.93 -7.31
C ASN A 162 -17.08 -2.66 -8.64
N GLU A 163 -18.23 -2.87 -9.29
CA GLU A 163 -18.25 -3.38 -10.66
C GLU A 163 -17.68 -2.30 -11.59
N PRO A 164 -16.69 -2.65 -12.46
CA PRO A 164 -16.17 -1.77 -13.48
C PRO A 164 -17.27 -1.22 -14.39
N PHE A 165 -17.06 -0.04 -14.99
CA PHE A 165 -17.97 0.55 -15.95
C PHE A 165 -18.23 -0.38 -17.14
N GLU A 166 -17.15 -0.96 -17.68
CA GLU A 166 -17.19 -1.97 -18.72
C GLU A 166 -16.29 -3.15 -18.30
N PRO A 167 -16.88 -4.30 -17.91
CA PRO A 167 -16.12 -5.47 -17.53
C PRO A 167 -15.23 -5.95 -18.68
N ARG A 168 -13.93 -6.13 -18.41
CA ARG A 168 -12.99 -6.76 -19.34
C ARG A 168 -12.46 -8.06 -18.75
N GLU A 169 -12.03 -8.97 -19.63
CA GLU A 169 -11.24 -10.10 -19.18
C GLU A 169 -9.97 -9.60 -18.49
N CYS A 170 -9.72 -10.09 -17.29
CA CYS A 170 -8.54 -9.76 -16.49
C CYS A 170 -7.32 -10.45 -17.11
N LEU A 171 -6.76 -9.85 -18.17
CA LEU A 171 -5.58 -10.32 -18.89
C LEU A 171 -4.33 -9.50 -18.55
N GLU A 172 -4.50 -8.22 -18.18
CA GLU A 172 -3.44 -7.32 -17.75
C GLU A 172 -3.73 -6.75 -16.35
N PRO A 173 -2.73 -6.45 -15.50
CA PRO A 173 -2.95 -5.92 -14.16
C PRO A 173 -3.80 -4.66 -14.08
N HIS A 174 -3.65 -3.77 -15.06
CA HIS A 174 -4.36 -2.49 -15.11
C HIS A 174 -5.82 -2.63 -15.52
N SER A 175 -6.24 -3.77 -16.09
CA SER A 175 -7.60 -4.01 -16.57
C SER A 175 -8.39 -4.96 -15.67
N CYS A 176 -7.85 -5.30 -14.50
CA CYS A 176 -8.48 -6.23 -13.57
C CYS A 176 -9.23 -5.48 -12.49
N ALA A 177 -10.47 -5.90 -12.24
CA ALA A 177 -11.20 -5.46 -11.07
C ALA A 177 -10.37 -5.76 -9.80
N PRO A 178 -10.37 -4.85 -8.80
CA PRO A 178 -9.57 -5.00 -7.58
C PRO A 178 -9.73 -6.36 -6.89
N LEU A 179 -10.96 -6.89 -6.83
CA LEU A 179 -11.23 -8.20 -6.23
C LEU A 179 -10.60 -9.37 -7.00
N GLU A 180 -10.56 -9.31 -8.33
CA GLU A 180 -10.00 -10.38 -9.16
C GLU A 180 -8.47 -10.41 -9.09
N VAL A 181 -7.83 -9.25 -9.05
CA VAL A 181 -6.40 -9.12 -8.70
C VAL A 181 -6.13 -9.83 -7.38
N ILE A 182 -6.93 -9.51 -6.38
CA ILE A 182 -6.75 -10.00 -5.02
C ILE A 182 -6.99 -11.51 -4.99
N LYS A 183 -8.08 -12.04 -5.55
CA LYS A 183 -8.32 -13.48 -5.64
C LYS A 183 -7.19 -14.24 -6.35
N ARG A 184 -6.66 -13.69 -7.45
CA ARG A 184 -5.59 -14.32 -8.22
C ARG A 184 -4.23 -14.24 -7.51
N GLY A 185 -3.88 -13.08 -6.98
CA GLY A 185 -2.61 -12.85 -6.28
C GLY A 185 -2.57 -13.43 -4.87
N MET A 186 -3.72 -13.57 -4.20
CA MET A 186 -3.82 -14.14 -2.85
C MET A 186 -3.56 -15.64 -2.81
N LYS A 187 -3.86 -16.38 -3.87
CA LYS A 187 -3.73 -17.84 -3.87
C LYS A 187 -2.27 -18.31 -3.75
N SER A 188 -1.32 -17.44 -4.12
CA SER A 188 0.12 -17.74 -4.09
C SER A 188 0.90 -17.00 -2.99
N VAL A 189 0.37 -15.93 -2.39
CA VAL A 189 1.17 -14.99 -1.57
C VAL A 189 0.68 -14.82 -0.12
N LEU A 190 -0.60 -15.06 0.16
CA LEU A 190 -1.22 -14.73 1.45
C LEU A 190 -1.69 -15.99 2.17
N THR A 191 -0.79 -16.67 2.87
CA THR A 191 -1.15 -17.82 3.70
C THR A 191 -1.82 -17.44 5.02
N ASP A 192 -1.68 -16.20 5.55
CA ASP A 192 -2.14 -15.92 6.92
C ASP A 192 -2.83 -14.56 7.23
N CYS A 193 -2.67 -13.51 6.41
CA CYS A 193 -2.88 -12.16 6.96
C CYS A 193 -4.21 -11.47 6.61
N VAL A 194 -4.71 -11.56 5.38
CA VAL A 194 -5.96 -10.83 5.01
C VAL A 194 -7.20 -11.56 5.52
N CYS A 195 -7.21 -12.89 5.51
CA CYS A 195 -8.35 -13.69 5.96
C CYS A 195 -8.65 -13.61 7.47
N SER A 196 -7.68 -13.27 8.31
CA SER A 196 -7.87 -13.18 9.77
C SER A 196 -8.40 -11.82 10.22
N ARG A 197 -8.16 -10.74 9.46
CA ARG A 197 -8.65 -9.37 9.75
C ARG A 197 -9.97 -9.03 9.07
N LEU A 198 -10.31 -9.75 7.99
CA LEU A 198 -11.68 -9.78 7.48
C LEU A 198 -12.50 -10.56 8.50
N THR A 199 -13.43 -9.89 9.18
CA THR A 199 -14.35 -10.55 10.11
C THR A 199 -15.30 -11.46 9.33
N HIS A 200 -14.84 -12.66 9.03
CA HIS A 200 -15.56 -13.92 9.04
C HIS A 200 -14.67 -14.99 8.41
N LYS A 201 -14.39 -16.06 9.17
CA LYS A 201 -14.17 -17.40 8.63
C LYS A 201 -15.44 -17.91 7.93
N SER A 202 -16.04 -17.14 7.04
CA SER A 202 -16.97 -17.69 6.07
C SER A 202 -16.09 -18.15 4.93
N THR A 203 -15.97 -19.46 4.82
CA THR A 203 -15.96 -20.18 3.54
C THR A 203 -16.02 -19.24 2.33
N MET A 204 -15.06 -19.39 1.42
CA MET A 204 -15.18 -18.95 0.03
C MET A 204 -16.36 -19.69 -0.63
N GLN A 205 -17.58 -19.42 -0.16
CA GLN A 205 -18.83 -19.78 -0.79
C GLN A 205 -19.52 -18.46 -1.12
N THR A 206 -19.57 -18.26 -2.42
CA THR A 206 -20.34 -17.26 -3.13
C THR A 206 -21.80 -17.29 -2.73
N SER A 207 -22.23 -16.27 -2.00
CA SER A 207 -23.52 -15.61 -2.21
C SER A 207 -23.37 -14.18 -1.71
N GLU A 208 -23.29 -13.23 -2.65
CA GLU A 208 -23.26 -11.76 -2.43
C GLU A 208 -21.95 -11.12 -1.90
N GLY A 209 -20.80 -11.74 -2.19
CA GLY A 209 -19.47 -11.23 -1.81
C GLY A 209 -19.11 -9.86 -2.40
N LYS A 210 -19.27 -8.79 -1.60
CA LYS A 210 -18.64 -7.47 -1.82
C LYS A 210 -17.58 -7.26 -0.74
N LEU A 211 -16.32 -7.42 -1.10
CA LEU A 211 -15.19 -7.18 -0.20
C LEU A 211 -14.87 -5.69 -0.23
N ARG A 212 -15.55 -4.90 0.60
CA ARG A 212 -15.29 -3.45 0.68
C ARG A 212 -13.90 -3.19 1.29
N PHE A 213 -12.89 -3.00 0.45
CA PHE A 213 -11.60 -2.47 0.88
C PHE A 213 -11.82 -1.11 1.57
N GLY A 214 -11.21 -0.94 2.74
CA GLY A 214 -11.42 0.23 3.60
C GLY A 214 -12.44 0.01 4.73
N LYS A 215 -13.71 -0.31 4.42
CA LYS A 215 -14.76 -0.39 5.47
C LYS A 215 -14.65 -1.62 6.39
N THR A 216 -14.01 -2.70 5.92
CA THR A 216 -13.91 -3.97 6.68
C THR A 216 -12.60 -4.11 7.46
N LEU A 217 -11.62 -3.21 7.25
CA LEU A 217 -10.33 -3.26 7.95
C LEU A 217 -10.45 -2.57 9.31
N LYS A 218 -10.44 -3.36 10.39
CA LYS A 218 -10.35 -2.83 11.76
C LYS A 218 -8.90 -2.44 12.05
N ILE A 219 -8.57 -1.17 11.84
CA ILE A 219 -7.27 -0.59 12.16
C ILE A 219 -7.32 -0.02 13.57
N LYS A 220 -6.38 -0.43 14.43
CA LYS A 220 -6.30 0.06 15.82
C LYS A 220 -5.47 1.33 15.91
N THR A 221 -4.43 1.42 15.07
CA THR A 221 -3.47 2.52 15.09
C THR A 221 -4.08 3.78 14.44
N PRO A 222 -3.96 4.97 15.06
CA PRO A 222 -4.46 6.21 14.47
C PRO A 222 -3.90 6.42 13.07
N THR A 223 -4.79 6.50 12.08
CA THR A 223 -4.42 6.53 10.67
C THR A 223 -5.17 7.65 9.97
N PHE A 224 -4.44 8.53 9.29
CA PHE A 224 -5.00 9.57 8.45
C PHE A 224 -5.16 9.06 7.01
N VAL A 225 -6.32 9.28 6.40
CA VAL A 225 -6.59 8.88 5.02
C VAL A 225 -6.70 10.12 4.14
N PHE A 226 -5.83 10.20 3.14
CA PHE A 226 -5.90 11.14 2.04
C PHE A 226 -6.28 10.36 0.77
N GLN A 227 -7.42 10.68 0.18
CA GLN A 227 -7.92 9.96 -0.99
C GLN A 227 -8.61 10.92 -1.95
N TRP A 228 -8.19 10.90 -3.21
CA TRP A 228 -8.90 11.59 -4.29
C TRP A 228 -10.24 10.91 -4.54
N LEU A 229 -11.32 11.69 -4.61
CA LEU A 229 -12.66 11.16 -4.90
C LEU A 229 -12.77 10.53 -6.30
N PHE A 230 -11.90 10.97 -7.21
CA PHE A 230 -11.79 10.52 -8.59
C PHE A 230 -10.34 10.09 -8.86
N ASP A 231 -9.90 9.10 -8.10
CA ASP A 231 -8.56 8.53 -8.20
C ASP A 231 -8.35 7.85 -9.56
N GLU A 232 -7.27 8.20 -10.25
CA GLU A 232 -6.99 7.69 -11.59
C GLU A 232 -6.75 6.17 -11.61
N ALA A 233 -6.13 5.60 -10.57
CA ALA A 233 -5.93 4.16 -10.48
C ALA A 233 -7.26 3.44 -10.26
N GLN A 234 -8.16 3.97 -9.42
CA GLN A 234 -9.53 3.46 -9.27
C GLN A 234 -10.29 3.51 -10.61
N MET A 235 -10.24 4.65 -11.30
CA MET A 235 -10.88 4.80 -12.60
C MET A 235 -10.33 3.81 -13.63
N THR A 236 -9.00 3.63 -13.65
CA THR A 236 -8.32 2.69 -14.56
C THR A 236 -8.79 1.24 -14.34
N VAL A 237 -8.85 0.77 -13.09
CA VAL A 237 -9.33 -0.60 -12.79
C VAL A 237 -10.83 -0.76 -13.03
N ASP A 238 -11.59 0.34 -12.95
CA ASP A 238 -13.01 0.39 -13.33
C ASP A 238 -13.21 0.52 -14.85
N ASN A 239 -12.13 0.48 -15.64
CA ASN A 239 -12.13 0.62 -17.09
C ASN A 239 -12.83 1.90 -17.56
N VAL A 240 -12.58 2.99 -16.85
CA VAL A 240 -13.05 4.33 -17.21
C VAL A 240 -11.86 5.30 -17.14
N ALA A 241 -11.68 6.12 -18.18
CA ALA A 241 -10.67 7.16 -18.20
C ALA A 241 -11.34 8.53 -18.01
N ALA A 242 -10.79 9.58 -18.61
CA ALA A 242 -11.50 10.86 -18.73
C ALA A 242 -12.87 10.62 -19.43
N PRO A 243 -14.00 10.91 -18.76
CA PRO A 243 -15.33 10.57 -19.27
C PRO A 243 -15.66 11.38 -20.52
N SER A 244 -16.06 10.69 -21.60
CA SER A 244 -16.49 11.29 -22.87
C SER A 244 -17.99 11.11 -23.16
N SER A 245 -18.69 10.28 -22.38
CA SER A 245 -20.13 10.05 -22.52
C SER A 245 -20.88 10.35 -21.22
N LYS A 246 -22.18 10.65 -21.33
CA LYS A 246 -23.05 10.85 -20.16
C LYS A 246 -23.01 9.64 -19.21
N ALA A 247 -23.01 8.42 -19.75
CA ALA A 247 -22.95 7.21 -18.95
C ALA A 247 -21.65 7.10 -18.12
N GLN A 248 -20.51 7.49 -18.71
CA GLN A 248 -19.23 7.53 -17.99
C GLN A 248 -19.21 8.62 -16.91
N TRP A 249 -19.79 9.79 -17.18
CA TRP A 249 -19.98 10.85 -16.19
C TRP A 249 -20.85 10.39 -15.02
N ASP A 250 -22.00 9.77 -15.30
CA ASP A 250 -22.91 9.24 -14.29
C ASP A 250 -22.21 8.17 -13.42
N TYR A 251 -21.40 7.30 -14.04
CA TYR A 251 -20.61 6.29 -13.33
C TYR A 251 -19.57 6.91 -12.39
N ILE A 252 -18.74 7.84 -12.87
CA ILE A 252 -17.69 8.49 -12.07
C ILE A 252 -18.29 9.27 -10.90
N HIS A 253 -19.41 9.99 -11.10
CA HIS A 253 -20.10 10.67 -10.01
C HIS A 253 -20.68 9.70 -8.98
N SER A 254 -21.21 8.56 -9.42
CA SER A 254 -21.68 7.48 -8.54
C SER A 254 -20.52 6.89 -7.73
N MET A 255 -19.39 6.61 -8.38
CA MET A 255 -18.15 6.11 -7.76
C MET A 255 -17.63 7.09 -6.71
N GLY A 256 -17.48 8.38 -7.04
CA GLY A 256 -17.04 9.40 -6.09
C GLY A 256 -17.99 9.57 -4.90
N SER A 257 -19.29 9.46 -5.13
CA SER A 257 -20.30 9.48 -4.05
C SER A 257 -20.18 8.27 -3.13
N LYS A 258 -19.97 7.07 -3.69
CA LYS A 258 -19.70 5.85 -2.92
C LYS A 258 -18.42 5.99 -2.11
N LEU A 259 -17.34 6.48 -2.71
CA LEU A 259 -16.05 6.68 -2.04
C LEU A 259 -16.19 7.64 -0.86
N ARG A 260 -16.81 8.80 -1.07
CA ARG A 260 -17.13 9.75 0.00
C ARG A 260 -17.92 9.09 1.14
N SER A 261 -18.90 8.24 0.82
CA SER A 261 -19.68 7.54 1.85
C SER A 261 -18.85 6.56 2.69
N THR A 262 -17.76 6.01 2.14
CA THR A 262 -16.87 5.12 2.91
C THR A 262 -16.01 5.86 3.94
N LEU A 263 -15.82 7.16 3.75
CA LEU A 263 -15.00 8.03 4.61
C LEU A 263 -15.82 8.77 5.68
N SER A 264 -17.13 8.57 5.76
CA SER A 264 -17.98 9.34 6.69
C SER A 264 -17.66 9.11 8.18
N ASN A 265 -17.03 7.98 8.50
CA ASN A 265 -16.70 7.54 9.84
C ASN A 265 -15.19 7.24 9.98
N VAL A 266 -14.36 7.85 9.13
CA VAL A 266 -12.89 7.73 9.11
C VAL A 266 -12.27 8.94 9.78
#